data_AF-A0A9E3B1N6-F1
#
_entry.id   AF-A0A9E3B1N6-F1
#
_cell.length_a   1.000
_cell.length_b   1.000
_cell.length_c   1.000
_cell.angle_alpha   90.00
_cell.angle_beta   90.00
_cell.angle_gamma   90.00
#
_symmetry.space_group_name_H-M   'P 1'
#
loop_
_entity.id
_entity.type
_entity.pdbx_description
1 polymer ?
#
loop_
_entity_poly.entity_id
_entity_poly.type
_entity_poly.pdbx_seq_one_letter_code
_entity_poly.pdbx_strand_id
1 'polypeptide(L)'
;MPFSYVDGVSGEGGDLRFTKTANRATGRRDIVDGGEGIDAPAAIRHMLDSVFSATYRTDASETRGVLSDFFSPAMKPGTIRPGTLIYDVNGHVAIVYKVDEDGRIFYMDAHPDFTVTRSVFGAQFGQSPARLGGGLKNWRPFKLVGFHRDAAGHLIGGHMAYAENDQIADFSLVQYAGTEPNPKLDVKKARFVYDGAQLGFYEYVRVAVSGGRMSLTPLYELQATMKTLCNDLNDRAQYVDLDIKDGISVKDHPRRLPDNIYGSNDNEWETYSTPSRDARIKAAFVQFYKDLKEMIDLWVKRDPRIVYDGLFLQKDLRETYAAQSKACPITYLNSAKQPVPMSFDDMMHRLFRLSFDPYHCIELRWGAVGEERASCPDQKMKLKWYDAEQRLRNQPDRTYDIQMGFDIDELNRHVKGSGIDAPPPVDIKALIDSMPDQVTFTPMKPGDR
;
A
#
# COMPACT_ATOMS: atom_id res chain seq x y z
N MET A 1 19.73 7.19 -26.00
CA MET A 1 18.34 7.01 -26.52
C MET A 1 17.56 8.27 -26.20
N PRO A 2 16.71 8.76 -27.11
CA PRO A 2 15.85 9.89 -26.82
C PRO A 2 14.90 9.54 -25.67
N PHE A 3 14.72 10.47 -24.74
CA PHE A 3 13.87 10.29 -23.57
C PHE A 3 13.22 11.63 -23.21
N SER A 4 12.09 11.61 -22.51
CA SER A 4 11.52 12.84 -21.99
C SER A 4 10.55 12.59 -20.85
N TYR A 5 10.52 13.52 -19.91
CA TYR A 5 9.74 13.46 -18.68
C TYR A 5 9.16 14.83 -18.34
N VAL A 6 8.09 14.83 -17.55
CA VAL A 6 7.53 16.05 -16.96
C VAL A 6 8.49 16.57 -15.90
N ASP A 7 8.97 17.79 -16.09
CA ASP A 7 9.94 18.45 -15.20
C ASP A 7 9.32 19.62 -14.40
N GLY A 8 8.00 19.83 -14.55
CA GLY A 8 7.28 20.86 -13.81
C GLY A 8 5.81 20.52 -13.63
N VAL A 9 5.31 20.76 -12.42
CA VAL A 9 3.89 20.66 -12.09
C VAL A 9 3.42 21.88 -11.30
N SER A 10 2.15 22.23 -11.47
CA SER A 10 1.46 23.26 -10.71
C SER A 10 0.16 22.71 -10.11
N GLY A 11 -0.28 23.24 -8.98
CA GLY A 11 -1.52 22.84 -8.33
C GLY A 11 -1.98 23.88 -7.32
N GLU A 12 -3.22 23.75 -6.83
CA GLU A 12 -3.78 24.64 -5.82
C GLU A 12 -3.57 24.07 -4.41
N GLY A 13 -3.03 24.90 -3.51
CA GLY A 13 -2.82 24.55 -2.10
C GLY A 13 -1.36 24.63 -1.67
N GLY A 14 -1.05 24.03 -0.52
CA GLY A 14 0.31 23.95 0.02
C GLY A 14 1.13 22.87 -0.69
N ASP A 15 1.56 21.85 0.04
CA ASP A 15 2.32 20.75 -0.53
C ASP A 15 1.57 20.02 -1.65
N LEU A 16 2.10 20.09 -2.87
CA LEU A 16 1.52 19.54 -4.10
C LEU A 16 1.32 18.02 -4.05
N ARG A 17 1.94 17.31 -3.11
CA ARG A 17 1.75 15.86 -2.90
C ARG A 17 0.36 15.54 -2.33
N PHE A 18 -0.22 16.45 -1.55
CA PHE A 18 -1.41 16.19 -0.71
C PHE A 18 -2.61 17.09 -1.03
N THR A 19 -2.59 17.83 -2.14
CA THR A 19 -3.62 18.82 -2.51
C THR A 19 -4.98 18.20 -2.78
N LYS A 20 -6.08 18.91 -2.50
CA LYS A 20 -7.42 18.36 -2.78
C LYS A 20 -7.77 18.35 -4.26
N THR A 21 -6.98 18.97 -5.14
CA THR A 21 -7.18 19.08 -6.59
C THR A 21 -6.07 18.34 -7.35
N ALA A 22 -6.26 18.15 -8.66
CA ALA A 22 -5.22 17.63 -9.55
C ALA A 22 -4.06 18.63 -9.64
N ASN A 23 -2.84 18.12 -9.78
CA ASN A 23 -1.74 18.90 -10.35
C ASN A 23 -1.84 18.88 -11.88
N ARG A 24 -1.39 19.97 -12.51
CA ARG A 24 -1.21 20.09 -13.97
C ARG A 24 0.27 20.06 -14.29
N ALA A 25 0.67 19.22 -15.23
CA ALA A 25 2.00 19.33 -15.80
C ALA A 25 2.12 20.65 -16.57
N THR A 26 3.24 21.34 -16.38
CA THR A 26 3.50 22.67 -16.97
C THR A 26 4.71 22.67 -17.88
N GLY A 27 5.58 21.68 -17.76
CA GLY A 27 6.82 21.57 -18.53
C GLY A 27 7.19 20.12 -18.77
N ARG A 28 7.97 19.91 -19.84
CA ARG A 28 8.64 18.65 -20.15
C ARG A 28 10.07 18.94 -20.56
N ARG A 29 10.98 18.06 -20.16
CA ARG A 29 12.37 18.07 -20.60
C ARG A 29 12.64 16.94 -21.57
N ASP A 30 12.84 17.32 -22.83
CA ASP A 30 13.28 16.43 -23.88
C ASP A 30 14.81 16.23 -23.81
N ILE A 31 15.24 14.99 -23.65
CA ILE A 31 16.63 14.55 -23.79
C ILE A 31 16.81 14.06 -25.22
N VAL A 32 17.24 14.97 -26.10
CA VAL A 32 17.47 14.73 -27.53
C VAL A 32 18.87 15.18 -27.88
N ASP A 33 19.58 14.39 -28.69
CA ASP A 33 20.92 14.72 -29.14
C ASP A 33 20.86 15.76 -30.26
N GLY A 34 21.49 16.93 -30.05
CA GLY A 34 21.57 18.00 -31.04
C GLY A 34 22.71 17.83 -32.07
N GLY A 35 23.54 16.79 -31.93
CA GLY A 35 24.74 16.55 -32.75
C GLY A 35 26.04 16.67 -31.95
N GLU A 36 25.97 17.03 -30.68
CA GLU A 36 27.12 17.18 -29.77
C GLU A 36 27.17 16.06 -28.71
N GLY A 37 26.22 15.12 -28.75
CA GLY A 37 26.03 14.13 -27.70
C GLY A 37 25.09 14.60 -26.60
N ILE A 38 24.74 13.67 -25.70
CA ILE A 38 23.92 13.93 -24.52
C ILE A 38 24.81 13.89 -23.28
N ASP A 39 24.82 14.97 -22.50
CA ASP A 39 25.41 14.97 -21.15
C ASP A 39 24.50 14.19 -20.19
N ALA A 40 24.71 12.87 -20.14
CA ALA A 40 23.92 11.98 -19.30
C ALA A 40 24.02 12.30 -17.81
N PRO A 41 25.20 12.58 -17.22
CA PRO A 41 25.29 13.02 -15.83
C PRO A 41 24.46 14.27 -15.51
N ALA A 42 24.51 15.31 -16.36
CA ALA A 42 23.70 16.51 -16.16
C ALA A 42 22.19 16.22 -16.29
N ALA A 43 21.81 15.40 -17.27
CA ALA A 43 20.42 15.01 -17.48
C ALA A 43 19.84 14.22 -16.29
N ILE A 44 20.63 13.30 -15.70
CA ILE A 44 20.23 12.53 -14.51
C ILE A 44 20.08 13.45 -13.30
N ARG A 45 21.04 14.36 -13.05
CA ARG A 45 20.95 15.31 -11.91
C ARG A 45 19.70 16.17 -12.01
N HIS A 46 19.42 16.74 -13.19
CA HIS A 46 18.20 17.53 -13.40
C HIS A 46 16.93 16.70 -13.15
N MET A 47 16.92 15.43 -13.57
CA MET A 47 15.77 14.56 -13.35
C MET A 47 15.53 14.32 -11.84
N LEU A 48 16.60 14.11 -11.08
CA LEU A 48 16.52 13.95 -9.61
C LEU A 48 16.01 15.23 -8.91
N ASP A 49 16.32 16.41 -9.45
CA ASP A 49 15.92 17.70 -8.86
C ASP A 49 14.49 18.12 -9.22
N SER A 50 13.89 17.54 -10.26
CA SER A 50 12.58 17.97 -10.80
C SER A 50 11.47 16.95 -10.66
N VAL A 51 11.79 15.66 -10.54
CA VAL A 51 10.80 14.58 -10.40
C VAL A 51 10.62 14.21 -8.94
N PHE A 52 9.40 14.35 -8.44
CA PHE A 52 9.00 14.00 -7.07
C PHE A 52 7.55 13.50 -7.07
N SER A 53 7.05 12.93 -5.97
CA SER A 53 5.77 12.21 -5.98
C SER A 53 4.53 13.04 -6.39
N ALA A 54 4.60 14.37 -6.38
CA ALA A 54 3.52 15.22 -6.88
C ALA A 54 3.37 15.19 -8.41
N THR A 55 4.40 14.77 -9.16
CA THR A 55 4.32 14.61 -10.63
C THR A 55 3.36 13.50 -11.06
N TYR A 56 3.02 12.61 -10.14
CA TYR A 56 2.08 11.50 -10.33
C TYR A 56 0.62 11.89 -10.09
N ARG A 57 0.39 13.02 -9.38
CA ARG A 57 -0.93 13.51 -8.96
C ARG A 57 -1.65 14.28 -10.07
N THR A 58 -1.74 13.69 -11.24
CA THR A 58 -2.36 14.29 -12.42
C THR A 58 -3.74 13.68 -12.69
N ASP A 59 -4.65 14.46 -13.26
CA ASP A 59 -5.95 13.94 -13.68
C ASP A 59 -5.74 12.87 -14.77
N ALA A 60 -6.17 11.63 -14.49
CA ALA A 60 -6.02 10.51 -15.39
C ALA A 60 -6.81 10.65 -16.70
N SER A 61 -7.76 11.57 -16.76
CA SER A 61 -8.59 11.88 -17.92
C SER A 61 -8.13 13.12 -18.71
N GLU A 62 -7.09 13.83 -18.25
CA GLU A 62 -6.60 15.04 -18.94
C GLU A 62 -6.09 14.72 -20.36
N THR A 63 -6.47 15.58 -21.30
CA THR A 63 -6.14 15.48 -22.73
C THR A 63 -5.64 16.81 -23.29
N ARG A 64 -5.39 17.81 -22.42
CA ARG A 64 -4.98 19.14 -22.83
C ARG A 64 -3.69 19.55 -22.14
N GLY A 65 -2.96 20.45 -22.83
CA GLY A 65 -1.72 21.01 -22.32
C GLY A 65 -0.58 19.99 -22.32
N VAL A 66 0.31 20.11 -21.35
CA VAL A 66 1.40 19.15 -21.17
C VAL A 66 0.82 17.86 -20.59
N LEU A 67 0.93 16.76 -21.32
CA LEU A 67 0.45 15.46 -20.85
C LEU A 67 1.36 14.90 -19.76
N SER A 68 0.76 14.21 -18.79
CA SER A 68 1.48 13.45 -17.77
C SER A 68 2.33 12.34 -18.41
N ASP A 69 3.47 12.05 -17.78
CA ASP A 69 4.32 10.89 -18.09
C ASP A 69 3.59 9.55 -17.99
N PHE A 70 2.44 9.53 -17.33
CA PHE A 70 1.69 8.33 -17.03
C PHE A 70 0.29 8.36 -17.64
N PHE A 71 -0.22 7.17 -17.93
CA PHE A 71 -1.61 6.94 -18.29
C PHE A 71 -2.22 5.86 -17.39
N SER A 72 -3.55 5.86 -17.29
CA SER A 72 -4.30 4.86 -16.54
C SER A 72 -4.48 3.59 -17.39
N PRO A 73 -3.90 2.45 -16.97
CA PRO A 73 -3.98 1.19 -17.72
C PRO A 73 -5.33 0.50 -17.58
N ALA A 74 -5.69 -0.27 -18.60
CA ALA A 74 -6.77 -1.25 -18.57
C ALA A 74 -6.45 -2.42 -17.62
N MET A 75 -7.46 -2.87 -16.88
CA MET A 75 -7.35 -4.07 -16.05
C MET A 75 -7.62 -5.29 -16.94
N LYS A 76 -6.54 -5.84 -17.53
CA LYS A 76 -6.58 -7.05 -18.38
C LYS A 76 -5.20 -7.72 -18.40
N PRO A 77 -5.10 -8.99 -18.84
CA PRO A 77 -3.82 -9.70 -18.89
C PRO A 77 -2.74 -8.95 -19.66
N GLY A 78 -1.52 -8.94 -19.12
CA GLY A 78 -0.33 -8.34 -19.74
C GLY A 78 -0.26 -6.80 -19.74
N THR A 79 -1.30 -6.12 -19.26
CA THR A 79 -1.30 -4.64 -19.20
C THR A 79 -0.58 -4.14 -17.94
N ILE A 80 -0.85 -4.76 -16.79
CA ILE A 80 -0.07 -4.56 -15.57
C ILE A 80 1.14 -5.47 -15.62
N ARG A 81 2.35 -4.92 -15.45
CA ARG A 81 3.61 -5.63 -15.66
C ARG A 81 4.75 -5.00 -14.86
N PRO A 82 5.93 -5.65 -14.76
CA PRO A 82 7.09 -5.01 -14.17
C PRO A 82 7.35 -3.63 -14.77
N GLY A 83 7.49 -2.62 -13.92
CA GLY A 83 7.58 -1.21 -14.32
C GLY A 83 6.27 -0.42 -14.27
N THR A 84 5.10 -1.07 -14.14
CA THR A 84 3.86 -0.39 -13.76
C THR A 84 4.05 0.24 -12.38
N LEU A 85 3.58 1.48 -12.22
CA LEU A 85 3.69 2.20 -10.95
C LEU A 85 2.37 2.15 -10.19
N ILE A 86 2.47 2.21 -8.87
CA ILE A 86 1.34 2.34 -7.97
C ILE A 86 1.50 3.68 -7.27
N TYR A 87 0.55 4.58 -7.45
CA TYR A 87 0.53 5.88 -6.78
C TYR A 87 -0.63 5.94 -5.79
N ASP A 88 -0.32 6.21 -4.51
CA ASP A 88 -1.33 6.60 -3.53
C ASP A 88 -1.39 8.13 -3.49
N VAL A 89 -2.62 8.68 -3.43
CA VAL A 89 -2.88 10.12 -3.27
C VAL A 89 -2.32 10.72 -1.98
N ASN A 90 -1.81 9.88 -1.08
CA ASN A 90 -0.96 10.25 0.04
C ASN A 90 0.52 10.45 -0.34
N GLY A 91 0.84 10.71 -1.60
CA GLY A 91 2.21 11.05 -2.03
C GLY A 91 3.18 9.87 -2.10
N HIS A 92 2.66 8.63 -2.05
CA HIS A 92 3.47 7.41 -2.02
C HIS A 92 3.56 6.76 -3.40
N VAL A 93 4.74 6.31 -3.80
CA VAL A 93 4.99 5.71 -5.12
C VAL A 93 5.69 4.36 -4.95
N ALA A 94 5.09 3.31 -5.50
CA ALA A 94 5.67 1.97 -5.56
C ALA A 94 5.79 1.49 -7.02
N ILE A 95 6.62 0.47 -7.25
CA ILE A 95 6.83 -0.12 -8.57
C ILE A 95 6.51 -1.62 -8.55
N VAL A 96 5.68 -2.04 -9.50
CA VAL A 96 5.38 -3.45 -9.74
C VAL A 96 6.63 -4.13 -10.27
N TYR A 97 6.98 -5.29 -9.70
CA TYR A 97 8.12 -6.10 -10.14
C TYR A 97 7.73 -7.50 -10.62
N LYS A 98 6.51 -7.96 -10.30
CA LYS A 98 5.99 -9.25 -10.75
C LYS A 98 4.46 -9.21 -10.76
N VAL A 99 3.88 -9.89 -11.75
CA VAL A 99 2.47 -10.32 -11.72
C VAL A 99 2.47 -11.83 -11.91
N ASP A 100 1.79 -12.58 -11.04
CA ASP A 100 1.66 -14.03 -11.22
C ASP A 100 0.42 -14.42 -12.03
N GLU A 101 0.28 -15.71 -12.31
CA GLU A 101 -0.79 -16.25 -13.16
C GLU A 101 -2.19 -16.08 -12.54
N ASP A 102 -2.27 -16.00 -11.21
CA ASP A 102 -3.50 -15.74 -10.45
C ASP A 102 -3.82 -14.24 -10.34
N GLY A 103 -3.07 -13.39 -11.04
CA GLY A 103 -3.27 -11.95 -11.10
C GLY A 103 -2.79 -11.19 -9.87
N ARG A 104 -2.00 -11.81 -8.97
CA ARG A 104 -1.41 -11.07 -7.85
C ARG A 104 -0.30 -10.15 -8.35
N ILE A 105 -0.39 -8.90 -7.94
CA ILE A 105 0.54 -7.85 -8.33
C ILE A 105 1.50 -7.62 -7.17
N PHE A 106 2.77 -7.98 -7.36
CA PHE A 106 3.84 -7.77 -6.39
C PHE A 106 4.54 -6.45 -6.68
N TYR A 107 4.74 -5.66 -5.63
CA TYR A 107 5.41 -4.37 -5.72
C TYR A 107 6.60 -4.29 -4.77
N MET A 108 7.55 -3.43 -5.13
CA MET A 108 8.59 -2.97 -4.24
C MET A 108 8.42 -1.48 -3.98
N ASP A 109 8.87 -1.07 -2.82
CA ASP A 109 8.59 0.24 -2.26
C ASP A 109 9.79 0.72 -1.45
N ALA A 110 10.28 1.91 -1.79
CA ALA A 110 11.46 2.51 -1.20
C ALA A 110 11.04 3.56 -0.17
N HIS A 111 11.72 3.57 0.97
CA HIS A 111 11.38 4.44 2.10
C HIS A 111 12.50 5.48 2.35
N PRO A 112 12.20 6.64 2.99
CA PRO A 112 13.19 7.71 3.22
C PRO A 112 14.43 7.29 4.01
N ASP A 113 14.32 6.22 4.78
CA ASP A 113 15.37 5.55 5.58
C ASP A 113 16.33 4.62 4.79
N PHE A 114 16.29 4.64 3.46
CA PHE A 114 17.12 3.82 2.56
C PHE A 114 16.82 2.32 2.52
N THR A 115 15.69 1.85 3.04
CA THR A 115 15.27 0.45 2.88
C THR A 115 14.27 0.27 1.74
N VAL A 116 14.08 -1.00 1.34
CA VAL A 116 13.12 -1.41 0.31
C VAL A 116 12.27 -2.57 0.81
N THR A 117 10.96 -2.37 0.86
CA THR A 117 9.99 -3.41 1.21
C THR A 117 9.39 -4.06 -0.02
N ARG A 118 8.93 -5.31 0.10
CA ARG A 118 8.23 -6.05 -0.97
C ARG A 118 6.93 -6.62 -0.43
N SER A 119 5.83 -6.32 -1.11
CA SER A 119 4.51 -6.78 -0.71
C SER A 119 3.58 -6.93 -1.92
N VAL A 120 2.29 -7.17 -1.69
CA VAL A 120 1.28 -7.39 -2.73
C VAL A 120 0.29 -6.23 -2.75
N PHE A 121 -0.03 -5.73 -3.94
CA PHE A 121 -0.99 -4.63 -4.14
C PHE A 121 -2.37 -4.96 -3.57
N GLY A 122 -2.95 -4.02 -2.84
CA GLY A 122 -4.24 -4.19 -2.18
C GLY A 122 -4.74 -2.91 -1.51
N ALA A 123 -5.62 -3.08 -0.53
CA ALA A 123 -6.34 -2.02 0.18
C ALA A 123 -5.47 -0.92 0.80
N GLN A 124 -4.20 -1.20 1.08
CA GLN A 124 -3.26 -0.24 1.66
C GLN A 124 -2.99 1.00 0.78
N PHE A 125 -3.26 0.92 -0.53
CA PHE A 125 -3.09 2.05 -1.46
C PHE A 125 -4.35 2.91 -1.62
N GLY A 126 -5.50 2.47 -1.08
CA GLY A 126 -6.78 3.15 -1.25
C GLY A 126 -7.28 3.19 -2.70
N GLN A 127 -8.53 3.64 -2.89
CA GLN A 127 -9.05 4.01 -4.20
C GLN A 127 -9.02 5.53 -4.34
N SER A 128 -8.67 6.00 -5.54
CA SER A 128 -8.59 7.42 -5.86
C SER A 128 -9.68 7.81 -6.85
N PRO A 129 -10.21 9.06 -6.83
CA PRO A 129 -10.91 9.60 -7.99
C PRO A 129 -9.92 9.85 -9.16
N ALA A 130 -10.40 9.76 -10.41
CA ALA A 130 -9.59 9.97 -11.62
C ALA A 130 -8.83 11.31 -11.61
N ARG A 131 -9.48 12.35 -11.10
CA ARG A 131 -8.92 13.71 -10.98
C ARG A 131 -7.65 13.80 -10.13
N LEU A 132 -7.38 12.85 -9.23
CA LEU A 132 -6.14 12.83 -8.44
C LEU A 132 -5.13 11.79 -8.97
N GLY A 133 -5.58 10.93 -9.87
CA GLY A 133 -4.73 10.00 -10.59
C GLY A 133 -4.14 8.86 -9.76
N GLY A 134 -4.55 8.61 -8.51
CA GLY A 134 -4.06 7.46 -7.74
C GLY A 134 -4.36 6.11 -8.41
N GLY A 135 -3.72 5.04 -7.95
CA GLY A 135 -3.85 3.68 -8.49
C GLY A 135 -2.69 3.26 -9.38
N LEU A 136 -2.97 2.32 -10.28
CA LEU A 136 -1.98 1.75 -11.21
C LEU A 136 -1.73 2.71 -12.38
N LYS A 137 -0.48 2.86 -12.78
CA LYS A 137 -0.04 3.79 -13.84
C LYS A 137 1.00 3.15 -14.75
N ASN A 138 0.79 3.22 -16.05
CA ASN A 138 1.80 2.83 -17.04
C ASN A 138 2.45 4.06 -17.66
N TRP A 139 3.71 3.92 -18.06
CA TRP A 139 4.46 4.97 -18.73
C TRP A 139 3.85 5.28 -20.11
N ARG A 140 3.60 6.57 -20.39
CA ARG A 140 2.98 7.04 -21.64
C ARG A 140 3.92 6.78 -22.82
N PRO A 141 3.44 6.10 -23.89
CA PRO A 141 4.24 5.91 -25.09
C PRO A 141 4.61 7.25 -25.73
N PHE A 142 5.86 7.35 -26.19
CA PHE A 142 6.35 8.50 -26.93
C PHE A 142 7.25 8.06 -28.09
N LYS A 143 7.47 8.97 -29.04
CA LYS A 143 8.34 8.78 -30.21
C LYS A 143 9.16 10.03 -30.47
N LEU A 144 10.38 9.85 -30.95
CA LEU A 144 11.15 10.95 -31.55
C LEU A 144 10.69 11.13 -32.99
N VAL A 145 10.28 12.35 -33.36
CA VAL A 145 9.77 12.69 -34.69
C VAL A 145 10.64 13.80 -35.31
N GLY A 146 10.87 13.71 -36.62
CA GLY A 146 11.66 14.71 -37.35
C GLY A 146 13.16 14.66 -37.07
N PHE A 147 13.67 13.53 -36.54
CA PHE A 147 15.10 13.30 -36.40
C PHE A 147 15.74 12.93 -37.75
N HIS A 148 17.06 13.08 -37.84
CA HIS A 148 17.88 12.48 -38.90
C HIS A 148 18.91 11.54 -38.29
N ARG A 149 19.54 10.72 -39.14
CA ARG A 149 20.62 9.82 -38.72
C ARG A 149 21.97 10.36 -39.17
N ASP A 150 22.94 10.35 -38.28
CA ASP A 150 24.33 10.60 -38.65
C ASP A 150 24.96 9.37 -39.35
N ALA A 151 26.23 9.48 -39.76
CA ALA A 151 26.95 8.39 -40.42
C ALA A 151 27.11 7.14 -39.54
N ALA A 152 27.07 7.28 -38.22
CA ALA A 152 27.13 6.18 -37.26
C ALA A 152 25.74 5.62 -36.90
N GLY A 153 24.66 6.20 -37.44
CA GLY A 153 23.29 5.78 -37.24
C GLY A 153 22.61 6.37 -35.99
N HIS A 154 23.25 7.30 -35.28
CA HIS A 154 22.68 7.99 -34.12
C HIS A 154 21.50 8.88 -34.52
N LEU A 155 20.53 9.04 -33.63
CA LEU A 155 19.34 9.86 -33.86
C LEU A 155 19.63 11.30 -33.43
N ILE A 156 19.69 12.23 -34.38
CA ILE A 156 20.04 13.64 -34.16
C ILE A 156 18.85 14.56 -34.45
N GLY A 157 18.61 15.50 -33.53
CA GLY A 157 17.53 16.48 -33.60
C GLY A 157 16.14 15.87 -33.51
N GLY A 158 15.15 16.60 -34.02
CA GLY A 158 13.74 16.26 -33.90
C GLY A 158 13.12 16.74 -32.59
N HIS A 159 11.92 16.26 -32.30
CA HIS A 159 11.17 16.57 -31.07
C HIS A 159 10.41 15.34 -30.60
N MET A 160 10.10 15.29 -29.30
CA MET A 160 9.36 14.19 -28.71
C MET A 160 7.85 14.39 -28.90
N ALA A 161 7.19 13.38 -29.45
CA ALA A 161 5.74 13.32 -29.62
C ALA A 161 5.14 12.22 -28.72
N TYR A 162 4.05 12.53 -28.03
CA TYR A 162 3.43 11.66 -27.02
C TYR A 162 2.11 11.11 -27.54
N ALA A 163 1.79 9.87 -27.16
CA ALA A 163 0.48 9.32 -27.45
C ALA A 163 -0.58 10.00 -26.57
N GLU A 164 -1.65 10.49 -27.19
CA GLU A 164 -2.87 10.92 -26.50
C GLU A 164 -3.61 9.71 -25.90
N ASN A 165 -4.53 9.93 -24.96
CA ASN A 165 -5.24 8.82 -24.30
C ASN A 165 -6.01 7.93 -25.29
N ASP A 166 -6.59 8.50 -26.34
CA ASP A 166 -7.31 7.78 -27.40
C ASP A 166 -6.39 7.03 -28.38
N GLN A 167 -5.09 7.29 -28.35
CA GLN A 167 -4.06 6.62 -29.15
C GLN A 167 -3.42 5.43 -28.41
N ILE A 168 -3.75 5.24 -27.13
CA ILE A 168 -3.18 4.19 -26.27
C ILE A 168 -4.17 3.03 -26.16
N ALA A 169 -3.84 1.90 -26.78
CA ALA A 169 -4.73 0.73 -26.89
C ALA A 169 -5.14 0.09 -25.55
N ASP A 170 -4.34 0.31 -24.51
CA ASP A 170 -4.58 -0.16 -23.16
C ASP A 170 -4.90 0.97 -22.17
N PHE A 171 -5.28 2.17 -22.64
CA PHE A 171 -5.84 3.20 -21.76
C PHE A 171 -7.23 2.83 -21.27
N SER A 172 -7.51 3.10 -19.99
CA SER A 172 -8.83 2.88 -19.40
C SER A 172 -9.03 3.69 -18.13
N LEU A 173 -10.26 4.15 -17.87
CA LEU A 173 -10.65 4.76 -16.61
C LEU A 173 -11.38 3.80 -15.66
N VAL A 174 -11.41 2.49 -15.96
CA VAL A 174 -12.16 1.49 -15.19
C VAL A 174 -11.77 1.47 -13.71
N GLN A 175 -10.49 1.63 -13.37
CA GLN A 175 -10.05 1.67 -11.96
C GLN A 175 -10.68 2.81 -11.14
N TYR A 176 -11.22 3.83 -11.81
CA TYR A 176 -11.89 4.97 -11.20
C TYR A 176 -13.41 4.91 -11.33
N ALA A 177 -13.89 4.50 -12.51
CA ALA A 177 -15.31 4.52 -12.86
C ALA A 177 -16.06 3.26 -12.40
N GLY A 178 -15.35 2.14 -12.27
CA GLY A 178 -15.96 0.82 -12.29
C GLY A 178 -16.19 0.33 -13.73
N THR A 179 -16.75 -0.87 -13.86
CA THR A 179 -17.15 -1.48 -15.14
C THR A 179 -18.56 -1.11 -15.56
N GLU A 180 -19.35 -0.60 -14.61
CA GLU A 180 -20.74 -0.22 -14.79
C GLU A 180 -20.89 1.28 -15.07
N PRO A 181 -22.02 1.75 -15.64
CA PRO A 181 -22.23 3.17 -15.93
C PRO A 181 -22.02 4.09 -14.70
N ASN A 182 -20.97 4.91 -14.76
CA ASN A 182 -20.64 5.91 -13.75
C ASN A 182 -20.19 7.21 -14.43
N PRO A 183 -21.12 7.97 -15.05
CA PRO A 183 -20.79 9.11 -15.91
C PRO A 183 -20.11 10.26 -15.17
N LYS A 184 -20.15 10.28 -13.84
CA LYS A 184 -19.51 11.29 -13.00
C LYS A 184 -18.13 10.86 -12.46
N LEU A 185 -17.66 9.65 -12.79
CA LEU A 185 -16.42 9.07 -12.25
C LEU A 185 -16.35 9.14 -10.72
N ASP A 186 -17.50 8.94 -10.06
CA ASP A 186 -17.58 8.97 -8.60
C ASP A 186 -17.07 7.63 -8.06
N VAL A 187 -15.86 7.66 -7.49
CA VAL A 187 -15.19 6.47 -6.94
C VAL A 187 -16.05 5.75 -5.89
N LYS A 188 -16.91 6.47 -5.15
CA LYS A 188 -17.79 5.86 -4.13
C LYS A 188 -18.96 5.10 -4.73
N LYS A 189 -19.26 5.34 -6.01
CA LYS A 189 -20.33 4.68 -6.78
C LYS A 189 -19.79 3.71 -7.81
N ALA A 190 -18.47 3.58 -7.93
CA ALA A 190 -17.85 2.62 -8.82
C ALA A 190 -18.29 1.21 -8.43
N ARG A 191 -18.83 0.48 -9.41
CA ARG A 191 -19.12 -0.94 -9.27
C ARG A 191 -18.20 -1.72 -10.19
N PHE A 192 -17.60 -2.76 -9.66
CA PHE A 192 -16.72 -3.64 -10.39
C PHE A 192 -17.42 -4.97 -10.59
N VAL A 193 -17.69 -5.31 -11.85
CA VAL A 193 -18.40 -6.52 -12.24
C VAL A 193 -17.52 -7.29 -13.20
N TYR A 194 -17.32 -8.57 -12.90
CA TYR A 194 -16.60 -9.51 -13.76
C TYR A 194 -17.48 -10.75 -13.95
N ASP A 195 -17.75 -11.13 -15.20
CA ASP A 195 -18.62 -12.26 -15.56
C ASP A 195 -19.97 -12.29 -14.79
N GLY A 196 -20.57 -11.10 -14.58
CA GLY A 196 -21.85 -10.93 -13.89
C GLY A 196 -21.78 -10.92 -12.36
N ALA A 197 -20.62 -11.23 -11.76
CA ALA A 197 -20.41 -11.12 -10.32
C ALA A 197 -19.88 -9.73 -9.94
N GLN A 198 -20.52 -9.08 -8.97
CA GLN A 198 -20.01 -7.84 -8.39
C GLN A 198 -18.89 -8.18 -7.39
N LEU A 199 -17.72 -7.57 -7.58
CA LEU A 199 -16.50 -7.79 -6.80
C LEU A 199 -16.08 -6.50 -6.09
N GLY A 200 -15.23 -6.66 -5.07
CA GLY A 200 -14.45 -5.54 -4.55
C GLY A 200 -13.45 -5.04 -5.60
N PHE A 201 -12.98 -3.79 -5.49
CA PHE A 201 -12.01 -3.23 -6.46
C PHE A 201 -10.74 -4.07 -6.60
N TYR A 202 -10.09 -4.42 -5.48
CA TYR A 202 -8.82 -5.15 -5.52
C TYR A 202 -9.00 -6.59 -6.00
N GLU A 203 -10.12 -7.22 -5.66
CA GLU A 203 -10.52 -8.53 -6.19
C GLU A 203 -10.75 -8.44 -7.71
N TYR A 204 -11.48 -7.43 -8.17
CA TYR A 204 -11.69 -7.18 -9.60
C TYR A 204 -10.36 -6.99 -10.34
N VAL A 205 -9.43 -6.19 -9.81
CA VAL A 205 -8.11 -5.99 -10.44
C VAL A 205 -7.40 -7.33 -10.59
N ARG A 206 -7.40 -8.16 -9.54
CA ARG A 206 -6.78 -9.48 -9.57
C ARG A 206 -7.42 -10.39 -10.62
N VAL A 207 -8.75 -10.55 -10.60
CA VAL A 207 -9.51 -11.38 -11.56
C VAL A 207 -9.31 -10.88 -13.00
N ALA A 208 -9.39 -9.58 -13.22
CA ALA A 208 -9.28 -9.01 -14.55
C ALA A 208 -7.86 -9.15 -15.12
N VAL A 209 -6.83 -8.97 -14.29
CA VAL A 209 -5.42 -9.13 -14.71
C VAL A 209 -5.07 -10.60 -14.95
N SER A 210 -5.69 -11.55 -14.25
CA SER A 210 -5.52 -12.99 -14.53
C SER A 210 -6.35 -13.49 -15.73
N GLY A 211 -7.22 -12.64 -16.28
CA GLY A 211 -8.09 -13.00 -17.40
C GLY A 211 -9.22 -13.94 -17.00
N GLY A 212 -9.75 -13.77 -15.78
CA GLY A 212 -10.84 -14.57 -15.22
C GLY A 212 -10.38 -15.89 -14.60
N ARG A 213 -9.09 -16.21 -14.69
CA ARG A 213 -8.50 -17.37 -14.02
C ARG A 213 -8.21 -16.98 -12.58
N MET A 214 -9.21 -17.13 -11.72
CA MET A 214 -9.00 -16.99 -10.29
C MET A 214 -9.55 -18.22 -9.60
N SER A 215 -8.67 -19.17 -9.31
CA SER A 215 -8.92 -20.18 -8.29
C SER A 215 -8.65 -19.54 -6.93
N LEU A 216 -9.70 -19.32 -6.15
CA LEU A 216 -9.54 -18.97 -4.74
C LEU A 216 -9.23 -20.25 -3.98
N THR A 217 -7.95 -20.49 -3.73
CA THR A 217 -7.48 -21.64 -2.95
C THR A 217 -7.21 -21.18 -1.52
N PRO A 218 -8.11 -21.40 -0.54
CA PRO A 218 -8.02 -20.74 0.77
C PRO A 218 -6.73 -21.04 1.51
N LEU A 219 -6.19 -22.26 1.39
CA LEU A 219 -4.91 -22.64 1.98
C LEU A 219 -3.74 -21.84 1.37
N TYR A 220 -3.74 -21.66 0.05
CA TYR A 220 -2.71 -20.90 -0.65
C TYR A 220 -2.79 -19.41 -0.32
N GLU A 221 -4.00 -18.84 -0.27
CA GLU A 221 -4.23 -17.44 0.13
C GLU A 221 -3.78 -17.19 1.57
N LEU A 222 -4.11 -18.09 2.50
CA LEU A 222 -3.65 -18.05 3.89
C LEU A 222 -2.12 -18.06 3.96
N GLN A 223 -1.45 -19.02 3.31
CA GLN A 223 0.01 -19.14 3.33
C GLN A 223 0.70 -17.93 2.72
N ALA A 224 0.27 -17.50 1.54
CA ALA A 224 0.90 -16.40 0.83
C ALA A 224 0.72 -15.06 1.54
N THR A 225 -0.45 -14.82 2.12
CA THR A 225 -0.74 -13.59 2.88
C THR A 225 0.07 -13.55 4.17
N MET A 226 0.11 -14.66 4.92
CA MET A 226 0.96 -14.75 6.14
C MET A 226 2.44 -14.57 5.81
N LYS A 227 2.94 -15.15 4.73
CA LYS A 227 4.33 -14.95 4.28
C LYS A 227 4.62 -13.50 3.93
N THR A 228 3.68 -12.82 3.27
CA THR A 228 3.82 -11.41 2.90
C THR A 228 3.82 -10.51 4.14
N LEU A 229 2.85 -10.70 5.04
CA LEU A 229 2.79 -9.98 6.31
C LEU A 229 4.00 -10.27 7.20
N CYS A 230 4.55 -11.49 7.16
CA CYS A 230 5.78 -11.82 7.85
C CYS A 230 6.97 -10.98 7.35
N ASN A 231 7.08 -10.78 6.03
CA ASN A 231 8.10 -9.90 5.48
C ASN A 231 7.89 -8.46 5.95
N ASP A 232 6.65 -7.96 5.91
CA ASP A 232 6.33 -6.60 6.36
C ASP A 232 6.64 -6.39 7.87
N LEU A 233 6.44 -7.41 8.71
CA LEU A 233 6.80 -7.40 10.13
C LEU A 233 8.33 -7.48 10.35
N ASN A 234 9.05 -8.25 9.54
CA ASN A 234 10.52 -8.29 9.57
C ASN A 234 11.12 -6.96 9.13
N ASP A 235 10.57 -6.35 8.09
CA ASP A 235 10.96 -5.01 7.65
C ASP A 235 10.78 -4.03 8.82
N ARG A 236 9.59 -4.02 9.47
CA ARG A 236 9.34 -3.23 10.68
C ARG A 236 10.38 -3.47 11.79
N ALA A 237 10.82 -4.71 12.00
CA ALA A 237 11.80 -5.01 13.04
C ALA A 237 13.11 -4.25 12.84
N GLN A 238 13.60 -4.16 11.59
CA GLN A 238 14.83 -3.44 11.27
C GLN A 238 14.75 -1.94 11.64
N TYR A 239 13.56 -1.34 11.50
CA TYR A 239 13.32 0.06 11.88
C TYR A 239 13.35 0.29 13.36
N VAL A 240 12.64 -0.56 14.09
CA VAL A 240 12.61 -0.49 15.54
C VAL A 240 14.02 -0.71 16.08
N ASP A 241 14.78 -1.64 15.51
CA ASP A 241 16.17 -1.86 15.90
C ASP A 241 17.08 -0.66 15.59
N LEU A 242 16.84 0.07 14.49
CA LEU A 242 17.56 1.30 14.16
C LEU A 242 17.32 2.41 15.20
N ASP A 243 16.06 2.61 15.59
CA ASP A 243 15.65 3.54 16.66
C ASP A 243 16.31 3.24 18.01
N ILE A 244 16.32 1.96 18.41
CA ILE A 244 16.97 1.52 19.65
C ILE A 244 18.49 1.69 19.56
N LYS A 245 19.09 1.35 18.42
CA LYS A 245 20.53 1.46 18.19
C LYS A 245 21.02 2.91 18.29
N ASP A 246 20.25 3.85 17.74
CA ASP A 246 20.62 5.26 17.69
C ASP A 246 20.19 6.03 18.97
N GLY A 247 19.57 5.32 19.93
CA GLY A 247 19.29 5.86 21.25
C GLY A 247 18.16 6.90 21.28
N ILE A 248 17.23 6.82 20.34
CA ILE A 248 16.07 7.73 20.31
C ILE A 248 15.09 7.36 21.43
N SER A 249 14.86 6.07 21.64
CA SER A 249 14.01 5.55 22.72
C SER A 249 14.44 5.92 24.15
N VAL A 250 15.67 6.39 24.39
CA VAL A 250 16.10 6.87 25.72
C VAL A 250 15.86 8.37 25.93
N LYS A 251 15.49 9.10 24.88
CA LYS A 251 15.18 10.53 24.97
C LYS A 251 13.84 10.74 25.68
N ASP A 252 13.68 11.95 26.23
CA ASP A 252 12.38 12.41 26.69
C ASP A 252 11.45 12.63 25.50
N HIS A 253 10.19 12.22 25.65
CA HIS A 253 9.19 12.49 24.64
C HIS A 253 8.92 14.01 24.56
N PRO A 254 8.83 14.61 23.35
CA PRO A 254 8.43 15.99 23.15
C PRO A 254 7.09 16.36 23.82
N ARG A 255 6.81 17.66 23.97
CA ARG A 255 5.54 18.11 24.58
C ARG A 255 4.31 17.87 23.71
N ARG A 256 4.50 17.66 22.41
CA ARG A 256 3.44 17.47 21.41
C ARG A 256 3.95 16.51 20.34
N LEU A 257 3.03 15.80 19.70
CA LEU A 257 3.29 15.07 18.46
C LEU A 257 3.65 16.04 17.32
N PRO A 258 4.27 15.55 16.23
CA PRO A 258 4.48 16.34 15.02
C PRO A 258 3.18 16.85 14.40
N ASP A 259 3.31 17.79 13.47
CA ASP A 259 2.21 18.34 12.69
C ASP A 259 1.34 17.27 12.01
N ASN A 260 1.95 16.19 11.51
CA ASN A 260 1.26 14.96 11.12
C ASN A 260 2.15 13.75 11.38
N ILE A 261 1.64 12.71 12.06
CA ILE A 261 2.46 11.54 12.39
C ILE A 261 2.87 10.71 11.16
N TYR A 262 2.10 10.75 10.07
CA TYR A 262 2.34 9.94 8.87
C TYR A 262 3.29 10.59 7.87
N GLY A 263 3.48 11.91 7.97
CA GLY A 263 4.39 12.70 7.16
C GLY A 263 4.61 14.06 7.80
N SER A 264 5.75 14.22 8.45
CA SER A 264 6.19 15.41 9.17
C SER A 264 7.41 16.05 8.51
N ASN A 265 7.66 17.31 8.86
CA ASN A 265 8.94 17.98 8.59
C ASN A 265 9.99 17.72 9.69
N ASP A 266 9.63 16.99 10.75
CA ASP A 266 10.56 16.56 11.79
C ASP A 266 11.39 15.36 11.31
N ASN A 267 12.66 15.62 11.00
CA ASN A 267 13.58 14.60 10.46
C ASN A 267 13.82 13.43 11.42
N GLU A 268 13.80 13.64 12.73
CA GLU A 268 13.96 12.55 13.70
C GLU A 268 12.70 11.66 13.70
N TRP A 269 11.53 12.28 13.74
CA TRP A 269 10.26 11.55 13.65
C TRP A 269 10.17 10.74 12.36
N GLU A 270 10.45 11.36 11.20
CA GLU A 270 10.39 10.72 9.89
C GLU A 270 11.37 9.55 9.75
N THR A 271 12.49 9.59 10.47
CA THR A 271 13.52 8.55 10.40
C THR A 271 13.21 7.35 11.29
N TYR A 272 12.71 7.57 12.51
CA TYR A 272 12.68 6.53 13.56
C TYR A 272 11.28 6.07 13.97
N SER A 273 10.24 6.87 13.69
CA SER A 273 8.86 6.48 13.94
C SER A 273 8.37 5.44 12.92
N THR A 274 7.33 4.68 13.26
CA THR A 274 6.73 3.69 12.34
C THR A 274 5.23 3.87 12.02
N PRO A 275 4.58 5.04 12.15
CA PRO A 275 3.11 5.15 12.07
C PRO A 275 2.56 4.77 10.70
N SER A 276 3.20 5.22 9.61
CA SER A 276 2.79 4.88 8.24
C SER A 276 2.96 3.39 7.94
N ARG A 277 4.05 2.79 8.42
CA ARG A 277 4.33 1.36 8.26
C ARG A 277 3.37 0.50 9.07
N ASP A 278 3.14 0.88 10.32
CA ASP A 278 2.24 0.19 11.23
C ASP A 278 0.79 0.28 10.72
N ALA A 279 0.37 1.42 10.18
CA ALA A 279 -0.93 1.58 9.53
C ALA A 279 -1.07 0.66 8.29
N ARG A 280 -0.03 0.58 7.44
CA ARG A 280 -0.02 -0.35 6.28
C ARG A 280 -0.16 -1.81 6.71
N ILE A 281 0.58 -2.23 7.73
CA ILE A 281 0.50 -3.59 8.29
C ILE A 281 -0.91 -3.84 8.86
N LYS A 282 -1.45 -2.90 9.64
CA LYS A 282 -2.81 -2.98 10.19
C LYS A 282 -3.87 -3.12 9.11
N ALA A 283 -3.83 -2.27 8.08
CA ALA A 283 -4.75 -2.34 6.96
C ALA A 283 -4.67 -3.70 6.24
N ALA A 284 -3.47 -4.24 6.06
CA ALA A 284 -3.27 -5.56 5.45
C ALA A 284 -3.82 -6.71 6.31
N PHE A 285 -3.65 -6.68 7.65
CA PHE A 285 -4.27 -7.65 8.55
C PHE A 285 -5.81 -7.57 8.55
N VAL A 286 -6.36 -6.36 8.53
CA VAL A 286 -7.82 -6.15 8.44
C VAL A 286 -8.35 -6.68 7.12
N GLN A 287 -7.65 -6.46 6.02
CA GLN A 287 -8.05 -6.98 4.72
C GLN A 287 -7.94 -8.50 4.69
N PHE A 288 -6.85 -9.07 5.24
CA PHE A 288 -6.68 -10.52 5.35
C PHE A 288 -7.83 -11.19 6.12
N TYR A 289 -8.26 -10.61 7.24
CA TYR A 289 -9.42 -11.10 7.98
C TYR A 289 -10.69 -11.11 7.11
N LYS A 290 -10.94 -10.02 6.37
CA LYS A 290 -12.12 -9.90 5.49
C LYS A 290 -12.08 -10.91 4.35
N ASP A 291 -10.94 -11.03 3.67
CA ASP A 291 -10.77 -11.93 2.51
C ASP A 291 -10.91 -13.40 2.94
N LEU A 292 -10.29 -13.78 4.07
CA LEU A 292 -10.44 -15.14 4.58
C LEU A 292 -11.88 -15.42 5.02
N LYS A 293 -12.53 -14.45 5.66
CA LYS A 293 -13.94 -14.57 6.04
C LYS A 293 -14.82 -14.79 4.81
N GLU A 294 -14.60 -14.02 3.75
CA GLU A 294 -15.33 -14.17 2.51
C GLU A 294 -15.09 -15.53 1.86
N MET A 295 -13.85 -16.00 1.79
CA MET A 295 -13.55 -17.35 1.29
C MET A 295 -14.22 -18.45 2.11
N ILE A 296 -14.26 -18.31 3.44
CA ILE A 296 -14.99 -19.23 4.32
C ILE A 296 -16.49 -19.18 4.00
N ASP A 297 -17.07 -17.99 3.85
CA ASP A 297 -18.49 -17.83 3.54
C ASP A 297 -18.84 -18.43 2.16
N LEU A 298 -17.96 -18.28 1.16
CA LEU A 298 -18.09 -18.89 -0.17
C LEU A 298 -17.99 -20.43 -0.10
N TRP A 299 -17.06 -20.96 0.69
CA TRP A 299 -16.93 -22.40 0.90
C TRP A 299 -18.17 -23.00 1.56
N VAL A 300 -18.69 -22.35 2.61
CA VAL A 300 -19.91 -22.78 3.31
C VAL A 300 -21.11 -22.82 2.37
N LYS A 301 -21.18 -21.89 1.41
CA LYS A 301 -22.21 -21.81 0.36
C LYS A 301 -21.95 -22.73 -0.85
N ARG A 302 -20.83 -23.45 -0.88
CA ARG A 302 -20.38 -24.29 -2.01
C ARG A 302 -20.25 -23.51 -3.33
N ASP A 303 -19.75 -22.28 -3.24
CA ASP A 303 -19.50 -21.45 -4.42
C ASP A 303 -18.36 -22.07 -5.26
N PRO A 304 -18.55 -22.25 -6.59
CA PRO A 304 -17.57 -22.92 -7.46
C PRO A 304 -16.26 -22.14 -7.64
N ARG A 305 -16.16 -20.89 -7.18
CA ARG A 305 -14.91 -20.12 -7.20
C ARG A 305 -13.87 -20.62 -6.19
N ILE A 306 -14.31 -21.32 -5.13
CA ILE A 306 -13.40 -21.90 -4.15
C ILE A 306 -12.86 -23.23 -4.68
N VAL A 307 -11.54 -23.32 -4.79
CA VAL A 307 -10.84 -24.55 -5.18
C VAL A 307 -10.14 -25.12 -3.96
N TYR A 308 -10.60 -26.30 -3.52
CA TYR A 308 -10.00 -27.01 -2.40
C TYR A 308 -10.27 -28.51 -2.54
N ASP A 309 -9.18 -29.27 -2.62
CA ASP A 309 -9.20 -30.72 -2.87
C ASP A 309 -9.19 -31.57 -1.59
N GLY A 310 -9.16 -30.93 -0.41
CA GLY A 310 -9.16 -31.62 0.87
C GLY A 310 -10.57 -31.95 1.39
N LEU A 311 -10.62 -32.63 2.53
CA LEU A 311 -11.88 -33.10 3.14
C LEU A 311 -12.37 -32.22 4.29
N PHE A 312 -11.48 -31.49 4.96
CA PHE A 312 -11.77 -30.79 6.21
C PHE A 312 -11.14 -29.40 6.21
N LEU A 313 -11.71 -28.47 5.45
CA LEU A 313 -11.11 -27.14 5.24
C LEU A 313 -10.73 -26.43 6.55
N GLN A 314 -11.61 -26.48 7.56
CA GLN A 314 -11.32 -25.85 8.86
C GLN A 314 -10.07 -26.44 9.52
N LYS A 315 -9.91 -27.76 9.50
CA LYS A 315 -8.74 -28.44 10.05
C LYS A 315 -7.48 -28.03 9.28
N ASP A 316 -7.54 -28.07 7.96
CA ASP A 316 -6.38 -27.76 7.11
C ASP A 316 -5.97 -26.28 7.22
N LEU A 317 -6.94 -25.37 7.36
CA LEU A 317 -6.68 -23.94 7.65
C LEU A 317 -6.01 -23.77 9.01
N ARG A 318 -6.48 -24.46 10.07
CA ARG A 318 -5.84 -24.41 11.40
C ARG A 318 -4.40 -24.91 11.37
N GLU A 319 -4.18 -26.07 10.75
CA GLU A 319 -2.86 -26.68 10.64
C GLU A 319 -1.92 -25.81 9.83
N THR A 320 -2.41 -25.27 8.71
CA THR A 320 -1.65 -24.34 7.87
C THR A 320 -1.31 -23.06 8.62
N TYR A 321 -2.26 -22.44 9.31
CA TYR A 321 -2.04 -21.23 10.11
C TYR A 321 -0.99 -21.49 11.21
N ALA A 322 -1.12 -22.60 11.95
CA ALA A 322 -0.16 -22.95 12.99
C ALA A 322 1.25 -23.19 12.44
N ALA A 323 1.37 -23.83 11.27
CA ALA A 323 2.65 -24.04 10.60
C ALA A 323 3.28 -22.71 10.14
N GLN A 324 2.50 -21.85 9.47
CA GLN A 324 2.98 -20.55 8.99
C GLN A 324 3.32 -19.59 10.13
N SER A 325 2.56 -19.63 11.22
CA SER A 325 2.82 -18.79 12.40
C SER A 325 4.18 -19.11 13.03
N LYS A 326 4.50 -20.40 13.17
CA LYS A 326 5.82 -20.86 13.65
C LYS A 326 6.94 -20.59 12.66
N ALA A 327 6.65 -20.59 11.36
CA ALA A 327 7.63 -20.32 10.31
C ALA A 327 8.00 -18.83 10.19
N CYS A 328 7.31 -17.95 10.91
CA CYS A 328 7.61 -16.52 10.99
C CYS A 328 8.07 -16.11 12.40
N PRO A 329 9.30 -16.49 12.82
CA PRO A 329 9.85 -16.00 14.07
C PRO A 329 10.40 -14.58 13.89
N ILE A 330 10.07 -13.69 14.82
CA ILE A 330 10.79 -12.42 15.03
C ILE A 330 11.26 -12.40 16.47
N THR A 331 12.51 -12.04 16.69
CA THR A 331 13.08 -11.93 18.04
C THR A 331 13.63 -10.53 18.21
N TYR A 332 13.15 -9.80 19.22
CA TYR A 332 13.76 -8.54 19.62
C TYR A 332 14.55 -8.72 20.91
N LEU A 333 15.49 -7.81 21.19
CA LEU A 333 16.18 -7.77 22.48
C LEU A 333 15.46 -6.77 23.39
N ASN A 334 14.99 -7.22 24.54
CA ASN A 334 14.41 -6.31 25.53
C ASN A 334 15.47 -5.33 26.08
N SER A 335 15.05 -4.38 26.89
CA SER A 335 15.91 -3.37 27.50
C SER A 335 16.96 -3.99 28.43
N ALA A 336 16.71 -5.19 28.97
CA ALA A 336 17.68 -6.01 29.70
C ALA A 336 18.58 -6.87 28.80
N LYS A 337 18.54 -6.67 27.48
CA LYS A 337 19.30 -7.40 26.44
C LYS A 337 18.99 -8.90 26.37
N GLN A 338 17.83 -9.32 26.86
CA GLN A 338 17.36 -10.69 26.75
C GLN A 338 16.52 -10.86 25.47
N PRO A 339 16.70 -11.96 24.72
CA PRO A 339 15.92 -12.22 23.53
C PRO A 339 14.48 -12.57 23.88
N VAL A 340 13.54 -11.94 23.19
CA VAL A 340 12.10 -12.21 23.29
C VAL A 340 11.60 -12.71 21.93
N PRO A 341 11.46 -14.04 21.75
CA PRO A 341 10.93 -14.60 20.51
C PRO A 341 9.41 -14.41 20.44
N MET A 342 8.93 -14.05 19.26
CA MET A 342 7.51 -13.92 18.93
C MET A 342 7.21 -14.65 17.64
N SER A 343 6.07 -15.32 17.59
CA SER A 343 5.48 -15.87 16.37
C SER A 343 4.63 -14.83 15.63
N PHE A 344 4.19 -15.18 14.42
CA PHE A 344 3.16 -14.39 13.71
C PHE A 344 1.92 -14.14 14.56
N ASP A 345 1.46 -15.16 15.28
CA ASP A 345 0.26 -15.10 16.10
C ASP A 345 0.42 -14.14 17.28
N ASP A 346 1.59 -14.12 17.92
CA ASP A 346 1.91 -13.17 18.99
C ASP A 346 1.85 -11.73 18.46
N MET A 347 2.46 -11.48 17.29
CA MET A 347 2.49 -10.16 16.68
C MET A 347 1.11 -9.69 16.23
N MET A 348 0.26 -10.58 15.69
CA MET A 348 -1.13 -10.30 15.35
C MET A 348 -1.92 -9.83 16.58
N HIS A 349 -1.80 -10.54 17.71
CA HIS A 349 -2.49 -10.18 18.96
C HIS A 349 -1.96 -8.89 19.60
N ARG A 350 -0.72 -8.49 19.28
CA ARG A 350 -0.07 -7.25 19.75
C ARG A 350 -0.26 -6.08 18.80
N LEU A 351 -0.79 -6.30 17.59
CA LEU A 351 -0.76 -5.36 16.47
C LEU A 351 -1.18 -3.92 16.80
N PHE A 352 -2.25 -3.76 17.59
CA PHE A 352 -2.77 -2.45 17.99
C PHE A 352 -2.16 -1.90 19.30
N ARG A 353 -1.26 -2.66 19.93
CA ARG A 353 -0.40 -2.23 21.05
C ARG A 353 0.99 -1.81 20.60
N LEU A 354 1.39 -2.12 19.36
CA LEU A 354 2.68 -1.73 18.81
C LEU A 354 2.82 -0.21 18.79
N SER A 355 3.77 0.33 19.56
CA SER A 355 4.08 1.76 19.53
C SER A 355 4.74 2.13 18.22
N PHE A 356 4.14 3.10 17.52
CA PHE A 356 4.77 3.78 16.39
C PHE A 356 5.73 4.88 16.83
N ASP A 357 5.54 5.41 18.03
CA ASP A 357 6.30 6.53 18.58
C ASP A 357 7.75 6.08 18.90
N PRO A 358 8.76 6.81 18.40
CA PRO A 358 10.15 6.42 18.51
C PRO A 358 10.74 6.59 19.90
N TYR A 359 10.12 7.43 20.72
CA TYR A 359 10.60 7.66 22.07
C TYR A 359 10.28 6.48 22.98
N HIS A 360 9.30 5.64 22.71
CA HIS A 360 8.98 4.51 23.59
C HIS A 360 10.06 3.41 23.63
N CYS A 361 10.23 2.78 24.79
CA CYS A 361 11.10 1.61 24.97
C CYS A 361 10.74 0.45 24.02
N ILE A 362 11.71 -0.43 23.75
CA ILE A 362 11.57 -1.54 22.81
C ILE A 362 10.38 -2.47 23.12
N GLU A 363 10.08 -2.69 24.40
CA GLU A 363 8.95 -3.50 24.85
C GLU A 363 7.61 -2.89 24.38
N LEU A 364 7.46 -1.57 24.46
CA LEU A 364 6.27 -0.87 23.98
C LEU A 364 6.25 -0.77 22.45
N ARG A 365 7.41 -0.62 21.80
CA ARG A 365 7.52 -0.75 20.33
C ARG A 365 7.01 -2.10 19.82
N TRP A 366 7.08 -3.14 20.66
CA TRP A 366 6.55 -4.50 20.39
C TRP A 366 5.28 -4.87 21.16
N GLY A 367 4.59 -3.90 21.78
CA GLY A 367 3.29 -4.12 22.40
C GLY A 367 3.29 -5.13 23.55
N ALA A 368 4.43 -5.27 24.24
CA ALA A 368 4.60 -6.16 25.37
C ALA A 368 3.70 -5.78 26.55
N VAL A 369 3.29 -6.78 27.32
CA VAL A 369 2.41 -6.65 28.47
C VAL A 369 2.90 -7.55 29.61
N GLY A 370 2.37 -7.36 30.83
CA GLY A 370 2.69 -8.21 31.97
C GLY A 370 4.19 -8.18 32.32
N GLU A 371 4.74 -9.34 32.67
CA GLU A 371 6.14 -9.48 33.09
C GLU A 371 7.14 -9.09 32.01
N GLU A 372 6.84 -9.33 30.73
CA GLU A 372 7.72 -8.97 29.60
C GLU A 372 7.99 -7.46 29.56
N ARG A 373 6.97 -6.66 29.88
CA ARG A 373 7.07 -5.19 29.94
C ARG A 373 7.91 -4.69 31.12
N ALA A 374 8.19 -5.51 32.12
CA ALA A 374 8.86 -5.07 33.35
C ALA A 374 10.30 -4.55 33.12
N SER A 375 10.93 -4.95 32.02
CA SER A 375 12.26 -4.47 31.65
C SER A 375 12.28 -3.08 31.00
N CYS A 376 11.12 -2.55 30.59
CA CYS A 376 11.01 -1.23 29.98
C CYS A 376 11.39 -0.10 30.95
N PRO A 377 12.38 0.76 30.61
CA PRO A 377 12.83 1.85 31.47
C PRO A 377 11.94 3.10 31.41
N ASP A 378 10.87 3.10 30.61
CA ASP A 378 10.05 4.28 30.38
C ASP A 378 9.39 4.78 31.67
N GLN A 379 9.64 6.06 31.94
CA GLN A 379 9.10 6.73 33.11
C GLN A 379 7.62 7.07 32.92
N LYS A 380 6.97 7.48 34.02
CA LYS A 380 5.54 7.79 34.09
C LYS A 380 5.03 8.67 32.94
N MET A 381 5.81 9.66 32.49
CA MET A 381 5.37 10.55 31.41
C MET A 381 5.29 9.85 30.06
N LYS A 382 6.30 9.04 29.70
CA LYS A 382 6.29 8.25 28.46
C LYS A 382 5.18 7.20 28.49
N LEU A 383 4.93 6.59 29.64
CA LEU A 383 3.78 5.69 29.77
C LEU A 383 2.43 6.39 29.55
N LYS A 384 2.29 7.67 29.97
CA LYS A 384 1.10 8.46 29.65
C LYS A 384 0.96 8.75 28.16
N TRP A 385 2.07 9.03 27.46
CA TRP A 385 2.07 9.17 26.01
C TRP A 385 1.61 7.89 25.33
N TYR A 386 2.22 6.76 25.70
CA TYR A 386 1.81 5.46 25.24
C TYR A 386 0.30 5.26 25.43
N ASP A 387 -0.24 5.45 26.62
CA ASP A 387 -1.67 5.25 26.87
C ASP A 387 -2.56 6.22 26.05
N ALA A 388 -2.19 7.49 25.97
CA ALA A 388 -2.96 8.52 25.25
C ALA A 388 -3.02 8.29 23.73
N GLU A 389 -1.96 7.70 23.15
CA GLU A 389 -1.87 7.39 21.72
C GLU A 389 -2.65 6.14 21.29
N GLN A 390 -3.32 5.43 22.21
CA GLN A 390 -3.97 4.15 21.88
C GLN A 390 -4.97 4.27 20.72
N ARG A 391 -5.72 5.37 20.66
CA ARG A 391 -6.70 5.60 19.58
C ARG A 391 -6.03 5.78 18.22
N LEU A 392 -4.89 6.46 18.18
CA LEU A 392 -4.06 6.58 16.98
C LEU A 392 -3.51 5.21 16.57
N ARG A 393 -3.07 4.39 17.53
CA ARG A 393 -2.63 3.01 17.24
C ARG A 393 -3.74 2.11 16.72
N ASN A 394 -4.99 2.32 17.12
CA ASN A 394 -6.13 1.55 16.61
C ASN A 394 -6.47 1.86 15.14
N GLN A 395 -6.05 3.01 14.61
CA GLN A 395 -6.41 3.47 13.28
C GLN A 395 -5.57 2.76 12.19
N PRO A 396 -6.19 2.04 11.23
CA PRO A 396 -5.50 1.45 10.09
C PRO A 396 -5.28 2.45 8.95
N ASP A 397 -6.14 3.47 8.85
CA ASP A 397 -6.14 4.42 7.74
C ASP A 397 -5.13 5.55 7.98
N ARG A 398 -4.36 5.91 6.95
CA ARG A 398 -3.47 7.07 7.02
C ARG A 398 -4.23 8.34 6.66
N THR A 399 -4.09 9.38 7.48
CA THR A 399 -4.83 10.64 7.32
C THR A 399 -3.87 11.82 7.28
N TYR A 400 -3.27 12.04 6.10
CA TYR A 400 -2.27 13.09 5.87
C TYR A 400 -2.87 14.51 5.87
N ASP A 401 -4.19 14.64 5.70
CA ASP A 401 -4.89 15.92 5.68
C ASP A 401 -5.36 16.42 7.06
N ILE A 402 -5.03 15.67 8.12
CA ILE A 402 -5.38 15.99 9.50
C ILE A 402 -4.16 16.59 10.21
N GLN A 403 -4.34 17.70 10.93
CA GLN A 403 -3.33 18.21 11.85
C GLN A 403 -3.31 17.31 13.09
N MET A 404 -2.16 16.67 13.36
CA MET A 404 -1.97 15.71 14.44
C MET A 404 -1.00 16.15 15.53
N GLY A 405 -0.64 17.44 15.57
CA GLY A 405 0.22 18.03 16.59
C GLY A 405 -0.43 18.11 17.97
N PHE A 406 -0.97 16.99 18.44
CA PHE A 406 -1.71 16.82 19.68
C PHE A 406 -0.77 16.77 20.88
N ASP A 407 -1.25 17.27 22.02
CA ASP A 407 -0.71 16.94 23.34
C ASP A 407 -1.50 15.80 24.02
N ILE A 408 -0.99 15.32 25.15
CA ILE A 408 -1.63 14.26 25.96
C ILE A 408 -3.08 14.62 26.33
N ASP A 409 -3.36 15.88 26.67
CA ASP A 409 -4.70 16.30 27.13
C ASP A 409 -5.71 16.33 25.98
N GLU A 410 -5.28 16.69 24.79
CA GLU A 410 -6.07 16.60 23.55
C GLU A 410 -6.35 15.14 23.17
N LEU A 411 -5.33 14.28 23.22
CA LEU A 411 -5.49 12.85 22.96
C LEU A 411 -6.48 12.21 23.95
N ASN A 412 -6.35 12.50 25.24
CA ASN A 412 -7.25 12.00 26.29
C ASN A 412 -8.68 12.54 26.17
N ARG A 413 -8.86 13.74 25.61
CA ARG A 413 -10.20 14.31 25.31
C ARG A 413 -10.80 13.77 24.02
N HIS A 414 -10.10 12.89 23.31
CA HIS A 414 -10.54 12.28 22.06
C HIS A 414 -10.91 13.32 21.00
N VAL A 415 -10.12 14.39 20.87
CA VAL A 415 -10.37 15.45 19.88
C VAL A 415 -10.48 14.90 18.46
N LYS A 416 -11.23 15.57 17.58
CA LYS A 416 -11.43 15.10 16.20
C LYS A 416 -10.09 14.83 15.50
N GLY A 417 -9.95 13.65 14.90
CA GLY A 417 -8.74 13.23 14.19
C GLY A 417 -7.71 12.47 15.04
N SER A 418 -7.91 12.34 16.36
CA SER A 418 -7.02 11.60 17.26
C SER A 418 -7.27 10.08 17.30
N GLY A 419 -7.63 9.47 16.17
CA GLY A 419 -7.81 8.02 16.06
C GLY A 419 -9.22 7.49 16.35
N ILE A 420 -9.31 6.16 16.55
CA ILE A 420 -10.55 5.42 16.79
C ILE A 420 -10.52 4.62 18.11
N ASP A 421 -11.68 4.45 18.76
CA ASP A 421 -11.75 3.85 20.09
C ASP A 421 -11.47 2.34 20.10
N ALA A 422 -12.01 1.62 19.12
CA ALA A 422 -11.87 0.18 18.99
C ALA A 422 -11.16 -0.18 17.69
N PRO A 423 -10.14 -1.05 17.73
CA PRO A 423 -9.52 -1.54 16.51
C PRO A 423 -10.47 -2.47 15.74
N PRO A 424 -10.35 -2.53 14.40
CA PRO A 424 -11.06 -3.53 13.60
C PRO A 424 -10.59 -4.97 13.89
N PRO A 425 -11.40 -5.99 13.57
CA PRO A 425 -11.03 -7.39 13.78
C PRO A 425 -9.86 -7.81 12.89
N VAL A 426 -8.91 -8.53 13.49
CA VAL A 426 -7.73 -9.09 12.81
C VAL A 426 -7.40 -10.51 13.24
N ASP A 427 -8.17 -11.11 14.17
CA ASP A 427 -7.88 -12.43 14.73
C ASP A 427 -8.25 -13.53 13.74
N ILE A 428 -7.26 -13.94 12.95
CA ILE A 428 -7.38 -14.96 11.89
C ILE A 428 -7.65 -16.33 12.50
N LYS A 429 -7.03 -16.64 13.64
CA LYS A 429 -7.18 -17.95 14.27
C LYS A 429 -8.60 -18.11 14.82
N ALA A 430 -9.11 -17.11 15.55
CA ALA A 430 -10.48 -17.12 16.05
C ALA A 430 -11.50 -17.19 14.90
N LEU A 431 -11.24 -16.50 13.78
CA LEU A 431 -12.07 -16.59 12.58
C LEU A 431 -12.16 -18.04 12.06
N ILE A 432 -11.02 -18.70 11.86
CA ILE A 432 -10.97 -20.11 11.42
C ILE A 432 -11.66 -21.01 12.46
N ASP A 433 -11.41 -20.78 13.76
CA ASP A 433 -11.97 -21.59 14.84
C ASP A 433 -13.50 -21.48 14.91
N SER A 434 -14.05 -20.31 14.55
CA SER A 434 -15.49 -20.02 14.52
C SER A 434 -16.19 -20.42 13.21
N MET A 435 -15.45 -20.99 12.25
CA MET A 435 -16.00 -21.39 10.95
C MET A 435 -17.18 -22.35 11.14
N PRO A 436 -18.35 -22.06 10.53
CA PRO A 436 -19.53 -22.92 10.63
C PRO A 436 -19.37 -24.16 9.77
N ASP A 437 -20.14 -25.20 10.10
CA ASP A 437 -20.25 -26.39 9.26
C ASP A 437 -20.83 -26.05 7.88
N GLN A 438 -20.49 -26.85 6.87
CA GLN A 438 -21.08 -26.69 5.54
C GLN A 438 -22.59 -26.89 5.59
N VAL A 439 -23.33 -26.00 4.93
CA VAL A 439 -24.77 -26.20 4.74
C VAL A 439 -24.97 -27.42 3.83
N THR A 440 -25.90 -28.30 4.21
CA THR A 440 -26.26 -29.46 3.39
C THR A 440 -26.76 -28.98 2.03
N PHE A 441 -26.22 -29.55 0.94
CA PHE A 441 -26.68 -29.24 -0.41
C PHE A 441 -28.17 -29.52 -0.51
N THR A 442 -28.95 -28.47 -0.80
CA THR A 442 -30.36 -28.63 -1.19
C THR A 442 -30.39 -28.60 -2.72
N PRO A 443 -30.51 -29.76 -3.40
CA PRO A 443 -30.63 -29.76 -4.85
C PRO A 443 -31.82 -28.90 -5.27
N MET A 444 -31.65 -28.09 -6.32
CA MET A 444 -32.80 -27.51 -7.01
C MET A 444 -33.73 -28.64 -7.42
N LYS A 445 -35.00 -28.55 -7.01
CA LYS A 445 -36.00 -29.51 -7.45
C LYS A 445 -36.15 -29.37 -8.97
N PRO A 446 -36.22 -30.47 -9.73
CA PRO A 446 -36.55 -30.40 -11.15
C PRO A 446 -37.97 -29.81 -11.27
N GLY A 447 -38.09 -28.54 -11.65
CA GLY A 447 -39.39 -27.87 -11.78
C GLY A 447 -39.40 -26.37 -11.51
N ASP A 448 -38.43 -25.83 -10.78
CA ASP A 448 -38.37 -24.38 -10.53
C ASP A 448 -37.53 -23.71 -11.64
N ARG A 449 -38.22 -23.26 -12.70
CA ARG A 449 -37.76 -22.22 -13.64
C ARG A 449 -38.73 -21.05 -13.62
#